data_AF-A0A7X9H6L0-F1
#
_entry.id   AF-A0A7X9H6L0-F1
#
_cell.length_a   1.000
_cell.length_b   1.000
_cell.length_c   1.000
_cell.angle_alpha   90.00
_cell.angle_beta   90.00
_cell.angle_gamma   90.00
#
_symmetry.space_group_name_H-M   'P 1'
#
loop_
_entity.id
_entity.type
_entity.pdbx_description
1 polymer ?
#
loop_
_entity_poly.entity_id
_entity_poly.type
_entity_poly.pdbx_seq_one_letter_code
_entity_poly.pdbx_strand_id
1 'polypeptide(L)'
;MVLKSIFDKFDNPYSALISRPVWMWGAEMGVNQFGLSIGNEAVFPKAKVADHALLGMDILRLALHNCKDAQETVSFITRLLEEHEQGGDGGYRGSLKYHNSFLIKDFERGYVLETCGKHWALQEIRDVAAISNCYSITDDYCEVDPDTEESCNFKARYENKLVTFFTKGDARRKYAYNYLKTSDRELTNVMNVLRSHMTADQ
;
A
#
# COMPACT_ATOMS: atom_id res chain seq x y z
N MET A 1 11.44 -2.84 17.70
CA MET A 1 10.61 -2.30 16.60
C MET A 1 11.46 -1.30 15.85
N VAL A 2 11.76 -1.55 14.57
CA VAL A 2 12.73 -0.78 13.78
C VAL A 2 12.40 0.71 13.74
N LEU A 3 11.11 1.06 13.77
CA LEU A 3 10.66 2.46 13.89
C LEU A 3 11.37 3.21 15.02
N LYS A 4 11.48 2.63 16.23
CA LYS A 4 12.08 3.32 17.38
C LYS A 4 13.55 3.69 17.17
N SER A 5 14.30 2.89 16.42
CA SER A 5 15.72 3.16 16.14
C SER A 5 15.95 4.19 15.04
N ILE A 6 14.91 4.54 14.27
CA ILE A 6 15.04 5.46 13.13
C ILE A 6 14.18 6.72 13.29
N PHE A 7 13.26 6.75 14.26
CA PHE A 7 12.30 7.82 14.42
C PHE A 7 12.96 9.19 14.54
N ASP A 8 14.04 9.29 15.32
CA ASP A 8 14.77 10.54 15.57
C ASP A 8 15.59 11.02 14.36
N LYS A 9 15.63 10.26 13.26
CA LYS A 9 16.23 10.69 11.99
C LYS A 9 15.28 11.56 11.16
N PHE A 10 14.02 11.70 11.57
CA PHE A 10 12.98 12.43 10.83
C PHE A 10 12.44 13.59 11.66
N ASP A 11 12.43 14.79 11.07
CA ASP A 11 11.92 15.99 11.74
C ASP A 11 10.38 16.00 11.86
N ASN A 12 9.69 15.19 11.05
CA ASN A 12 8.22 15.10 10.99
C ASN A 12 7.52 16.47 10.91
N PRO A 13 7.95 17.38 10.01
CA PRO A 13 7.50 18.78 10.02
C PRO A 13 6.05 18.99 9.59
N TYR A 14 5.41 18.00 8.97
CA TYR A 14 4.11 18.20 8.32
C TYR A 14 2.95 17.72 9.19
N SER A 15 1.90 18.53 9.27
CA SER A 15 0.65 18.14 9.93
C SER A 15 -0.15 17.17 9.05
N ALA A 16 -0.78 16.18 9.65
CA ALA A 16 -1.62 15.21 8.94
C ALA A 16 -2.84 14.78 9.76
N LEU A 17 -3.95 14.55 9.05
CA LEU A 17 -5.12 13.84 9.56
C LEU A 17 -4.97 12.36 9.21
N ILE A 18 -5.07 11.47 10.20
CA ILE A 18 -4.85 10.04 10.02
C ILE A 18 -6.00 9.21 10.57
N SER A 19 -6.22 8.04 9.96
CA SER A 19 -6.95 6.92 10.55
C SER A 19 -5.95 5.85 10.95
N ARG A 20 -6.02 5.36 12.18
CA ARG A 20 -5.08 4.37 12.71
C ARG A 20 -5.74 3.35 13.63
N PRO A 21 -5.14 2.17 13.80
CA PRO A 21 -5.50 1.28 14.89
C PRO A 21 -5.12 1.88 16.24
N VAL A 22 -5.90 1.55 17.27
CA VAL A 22 -5.64 2.08 18.62
C VAL A 22 -4.32 1.56 19.22
N TRP A 23 -3.89 0.35 18.84
CA TRP A 23 -2.78 -0.36 19.47
C TRP A 23 -1.39 -0.06 18.91
N MET A 24 -1.27 0.73 17.84
CA MET A 24 0.03 1.00 17.21
C MET A 24 0.20 2.43 16.75
N TRP A 25 1.45 2.86 16.52
CA TRP A 25 1.75 4.24 16.13
C TRP A 25 1.41 4.54 14.66
N GLY A 26 1.65 3.60 13.74
CA GLY A 26 1.36 3.75 12.32
C GLY A 26 -0.10 4.07 11.98
N ALA A 27 -0.38 4.30 10.70
CA ALA A 27 -1.69 4.65 10.19
C ALA A 27 -2.12 3.76 9.01
N GLU A 28 -3.43 3.52 8.89
CA GLU A 28 -4.05 2.80 7.76
C GLU A 28 -4.17 3.71 6.54
N MET A 29 -4.54 4.97 6.79
CA MET A 29 -4.68 6.00 5.78
C MET A 29 -4.57 7.39 6.39
N GLY A 30 -4.33 8.40 5.56
CA GLY A 30 -4.38 9.79 5.98
C GLY A 30 -4.17 10.79 4.85
N VAL A 31 -4.30 12.06 5.18
CA VAL A 31 -4.03 13.21 4.30
C VAL A 31 -3.22 14.26 5.06
N ASN A 32 -2.19 14.83 4.45
CA ASN A 32 -1.39 15.88 5.06
C ASN A 32 -1.77 17.30 4.60
N GLN A 33 -1.11 18.30 5.18
CA GLN A 33 -1.36 19.72 4.89
C GLN A 33 -1.13 20.15 3.43
N PHE A 34 -0.45 19.33 2.62
CA PHE A 34 -0.22 19.58 1.19
C PHE A 34 -1.22 18.86 0.29
N GLY A 35 -2.17 18.11 0.87
CA GLY A 35 -3.14 17.30 0.12
C GLY A 35 -2.62 15.94 -0.34
N LEU A 36 -1.38 15.57 0.03
CA LEU A 36 -0.88 14.21 -0.13
C LEU A 36 -1.76 13.26 0.69
N SER A 37 -2.37 12.30 0.01
CA SER A 37 -3.25 11.28 0.56
C SER A 37 -2.63 9.90 0.36
N ILE A 38 -2.57 9.09 1.42
CA ILE A 38 -2.02 7.74 1.37
C ILE A 38 -2.98 6.79 2.06
N GLY A 39 -3.26 5.64 1.44
CA GLY A 39 -3.87 4.47 2.06
C GLY A 39 -3.01 3.24 1.84
N ASN A 40 -3.16 2.21 2.66
CA ASN A 40 -2.50 0.93 2.44
C ASN A 40 -3.48 -0.25 2.57
N GLU A 41 -3.05 -1.41 2.09
CA GLU A 41 -3.76 -2.67 2.29
C GLU A 41 -2.76 -3.81 2.49
N ALA A 42 -3.12 -4.78 3.32
CA ALA A 42 -2.26 -5.91 3.64
C ALA A 42 -2.20 -6.91 2.47
N VAL A 43 -1.00 -7.20 1.98
CA VAL A 43 -0.73 -8.22 0.95
C VAL A 43 0.20 -9.29 1.49
N PHE A 44 0.02 -10.51 0.99
CA PHE A 44 0.65 -11.70 1.56
C PHE A 44 1.65 -12.31 0.56
N PRO A 45 2.96 -12.16 0.81
CA PRO A 45 3.98 -12.71 -0.06
C PRO A 45 4.13 -14.24 0.11
N LYS A 46 4.76 -14.90 -0.86
CA LYS A 46 5.24 -16.29 -0.71
C LYS A 46 6.46 -16.38 0.21
N ALA A 47 7.30 -15.35 0.18
CA ALA A 47 8.51 -15.26 0.99
C ALA A 47 8.15 -15.08 2.47
N LYS A 48 9.04 -15.53 3.36
CA LYS A 48 8.89 -15.29 4.79
C LYS A 48 9.02 -13.79 5.06
N VAL A 49 8.03 -13.21 5.74
CA VAL A 49 8.08 -11.82 6.22
C VAL A 49 9.09 -11.71 7.36
N ALA A 50 9.95 -10.70 7.30
CA ALA A 50 10.96 -10.45 8.32
C ALA A 50 10.31 -10.17 9.70
N ASP A 51 10.89 -10.74 10.76
CA ASP A 51 10.35 -10.60 12.12
C ASP A 51 10.65 -9.21 12.74
N HIS A 52 11.70 -8.55 12.24
CA HIS A 52 12.23 -7.29 12.75
C HIS A 52 12.51 -6.31 11.60
N ALA A 53 11.45 -5.77 11.02
CA ALA A 53 11.49 -4.80 9.93
C ALA A 53 10.50 -3.64 10.18
N LEU A 54 10.33 -2.73 9.22
CA LEU A 54 9.35 -1.65 9.30
C LEU A 54 7.95 -2.13 8.90
N LEU A 55 6.93 -1.78 9.70
CA LEU A 55 5.54 -2.02 9.34
C LEU A 55 5.13 -1.04 8.23
N GLY A 56 4.30 -1.48 7.28
CA GLY A 56 3.80 -0.58 6.23
C GLY A 56 2.97 0.58 6.79
N MET A 57 2.24 0.38 7.88
CA MET A 57 1.52 1.45 8.57
C MET A 57 2.45 2.50 9.20
N ASP A 58 3.64 2.09 9.67
CA ASP A 58 4.65 3.01 10.19
C ASP A 58 5.27 3.82 9.05
N ILE A 59 5.60 3.14 7.94
CA ILE A 59 6.09 3.76 6.70
C ILE A 59 5.11 4.81 6.18
N LEU A 60 3.82 4.46 6.08
CA LEU A 60 2.76 5.37 5.62
C LEU A 60 2.72 6.64 6.46
N ARG A 61 2.72 6.49 7.79
CA ARG A 61 2.62 7.64 8.68
C ARG A 61 3.88 8.51 8.66
N LEU A 62 5.07 7.89 8.60
CA LEU A 62 6.31 8.64 8.40
C LEU A 62 6.27 9.44 7.11
N ALA A 63 5.81 8.85 6.00
CA ALA A 63 5.70 9.54 4.72
C ALA A 63 4.75 10.74 4.80
N LEU A 64 3.57 10.60 5.40
CA LEU A 64 2.62 11.71 5.58
C LEU A 64 3.24 12.91 6.33
N HIS A 65 4.11 12.65 7.31
CA HIS A 65 4.75 13.69 8.10
C HIS A 65 6.03 14.28 7.47
N ASN A 66 6.58 13.67 6.41
CA ASN A 66 7.87 14.05 5.84
C ASN A 66 7.87 14.31 4.32
N CYS A 67 6.79 13.98 3.60
CA CYS A 67 6.70 14.18 2.13
C CYS A 67 5.59 15.20 1.78
N LYS A 68 5.81 15.99 0.73
CA LYS A 68 4.84 16.98 0.24
C LYS A 68 3.94 16.44 -0.86
N ASP A 69 4.48 15.58 -1.71
CA ASP A 69 3.82 15.09 -2.92
C ASP A 69 4.02 13.58 -3.12
N ALA A 70 3.29 13.03 -4.09
CA ALA A 70 3.21 11.60 -4.36
C ALA A 70 4.54 11.04 -4.88
N GLN A 71 5.27 11.81 -5.69
CA GLN A 71 6.57 11.38 -6.22
C GLN A 71 7.64 11.33 -5.12
N GLU A 72 7.72 12.37 -4.27
CA GLU A 72 8.58 12.39 -3.09
C GLU A 72 8.25 11.21 -2.16
N THR A 73 6.96 10.91 -1.98
CA THR A 73 6.51 9.78 -1.16
C THR A 73 6.99 8.44 -1.70
N VAL A 74 6.92 8.22 -3.01
CA VAL A 74 7.44 6.99 -3.63
C VAL A 74 8.92 6.84 -3.31
N SER A 75 9.74 7.86 -3.60
CA SER A 75 11.18 7.82 -3.32
C SER A 75 11.50 7.66 -1.81
N PHE A 76 10.68 8.26 -0.95
CA PHE A 76 10.82 8.13 0.50
C PHE A 76 10.57 6.69 0.97
N ILE A 77 9.49 6.07 0.48
CA ILE A 77 9.12 4.71 0.85
C ILE A 77 10.16 3.73 0.32
N THR A 78 10.54 3.79 -0.96
CA THR A 78 11.49 2.82 -1.55
C THR A 78 12.84 2.84 -0.85
N ARG A 79 13.36 4.03 -0.51
CA ARG A 79 14.58 4.15 0.30
C ARG A 79 14.45 3.52 1.69
N LEU A 80 13.32 3.70 2.37
CA LEU A 80 13.08 3.02 3.66
C LEU A 80 13.07 1.49 3.50
N LEU A 81 12.48 0.97 2.42
CA LEU A 81 12.48 -0.47 2.13
C LEU A 81 13.89 -1.00 1.88
N GLU A 82 14.72 -0.27 1.15
CA GLU A 82 16.12 -0.64 0.90
C GLU A 82 16.93 -0.73 2.20
N GLU A 83 16.81 0.29 3.06
CA GLU A 83 17.55 0.42 4.31
C GLU A 83 17.07 -0.54 5.40
N HIS A 84 15.76 -0.79 5.48
CA HIS A 84 15.13 -1.41 6.66
C HIS A 84 14.25 -2.61 6.37
N GLU A 85 13.95 -2.89 5.10
CA GLU A 85 12.96 -3.88 4.66
C GLU A 85 11.55 -3.57 5.22
N GLN A 86 10.52 -4.14 4.60
CA GLN A 86 9.20 -4.21 5.20
C GLN A 86 8.97 -5.54 5.92
N GLY A 87 8.23 -5.48 7.02
CA GLY A 87 7.77 -6.66 7.75
C GLY A 87 7.44 -6.33 9.19
N GLY A 88 7.60 -7.30 10.09
CA GLY A 88 7.14 -7.22 11.46
C GLY A 88 5.71 -7.73 11.63
N ASP A 89 5.19 -7.56 12.84
CA ASP A 89 3.88 -8.05 13.25
C ASP A 89 2.88 -6.90 13.41
N GLY A 90 1.85 -6.87 12.57
CA GLY A 90 0.79 -5.87 12.60
C GLY A 90 -0.43 -6.27 13.44
N GLY A 91 -0.45 -7.47 14.01
CA GLY A 91 -1.62 -8.03 14.70
C GLY A 91 -1.97 -7.33 16.01
N TYR A 92 -3.27 -7.15 16.27
CA TYR A 92 -3.76 -6.71 17.60
C TYR A 92 -3.74 -7.84 18.63
N ARG A 93 -4.21 -9.03 18.22
CA ARG A 93 -4.22 -10.27 19.01
C ARG A 93 -3.64 -11.39 18.16
N GLY A 94 -2.65 -12.10 18.70
CA GLY A 94 -1.89 -13.08 17.94
C GLY A 94 -0.88 -12.42 17.00
N SER A 95 -0.36 -13.18 16.04
CA SER A 95 0.64 -12.72 15.08
C SER A 95 0.06 -12.64 13.67
N LEU A 96 0.21 -11.50 13.01
CA LEU A 96 -0.19 -11.29 11.62
C LEU A 96 0.92 -10.51 10.90
N LYS A 97 1.64 -11.21 10.02
CA LYS A 97 2.79 -10.68 9.29
C LYS A 97 2.44 -10.60 7.82
N TYR A 98 2.66 -9.43 7.23
CA TYR A 98 2.28 -9.11 5.86
C TYR A 98 3.17 -7.98 5.33
N HIS A 99 3.08 -7.76 4.03
CA HIS A 99 3.59 -6.58 3.37
C HIS A 99 2.42 -5.70 2.91
N ASN A 100 2.70 -4.53 2.34
CA ASN A 100 1.66 -3.57 1.98
C ASN A 100 1.69 -3.21 0.51
N SER A 101 0.50 -3.09 -0.07
CA SER A 101 0.27 -2.22 -1.23
C SER A 101 -0.14 -0.86 -0.72
N PHE A 102 0.39 0.20 -1.33
CA PHE A 102 0.07 1.59 -1.01
C PHE A 102 -0.66 2.22 -2.19
N LEU A 103 -1.69 3.00 -1.88
CA LEU A 103 -2.33 3.93 -2.80
C LEU A 103 -1.91 5.34 -2.39
N ILE A 104 -1.14 6.01 -3.24
CA ILE A 104 -0.50 7.30 -2.96
C ILE A 104 -1.03 8.31 -3.99
N LYS A 105 -1.49 9.49 -3.57
CA LYS A 105 -2.02 10.49 -4.49
C LYS A 105 -1.87 11.89 -3.94
N ASP A 106 -1.58 12.86 -4.80
CA ASP A 106 -1.61 14.29 -4.52
C ASP A 106 -2.53 15.01 -5.53
N PHE A 107 -2.42 16.34 -5.70
CA PHE A 107 -3.26 17.06 -6.66
C PHE A 107 -2.90 16.84 -8.13
N GLU A 108 -1.70 16.34 -8.43
CA GLU A 108 -1.18 16.18 -9.78
C GLU A 108 -1.17 14.72 -10.25
N ARG A 109 -0.81 13.78 -9.37
CA ARG A 109 -0.51 12.39 -9.72
C ARG A 109 -1.03 11.40 -8.68
N GLY A 110 -1.12 10.14 -9.10
CA GLY A 110 -1.42 9.02 -8.22
C GLY A 110 -0.60 7.79 -8.60
N TYR A 111 -0.29 6.96 -7.60
CA TYR A 111 0.50 5.75 -7.74
C TYR A 111 -0.09 4.60 -6.93
N VAL A 112 0.05 3.39 -7.46
CA VAL A 112 0.02 2.14 -6.69
C VAL A 112 1.46 1.69 -6.50
N LEU A 113 1.89 1.50 -5.26
CA LEU A 113 3.20 0.97 -4.91
C LEU A 113 3.00 -0.35 -4.17
N GLU A 114 3.42 -1.46 -4.77
CA GLU A 114 3.34 -2.78 -4.14
C GLU A 114 4.70 -3.23 -3.65
N THR A 115 4.75 -3.78 -2.43
CA THR A 115 6.03 -4.08 -1.76
C THR A 115 6.13 -5.54 -1.35
N CYS A 116 7.35 -6.08 -1.38
CA CYS A 116 7.68 -7.40 -0.88
C CYS A 116 9.08 -7.39 -0.22
N GLY A 117 9.12 -7.11 1.08
CA GLY A 117 10.38 -6.96 1.81
C GLY A 117 11.11 -5.72 1.32
N LYS A 118 12.21 -5.91 0.58
CA LYS A 118 12.96 -4.82 -0.08
C LYS A 118 12.52 -4.56 -1.52
N HIS A 119 11.84 -5.54 -2.13
CA HIS A 119 11.40 -5.46 -3.52
C HIS A 119 10.14 -4.62 -3.61
N TRP A 120 9.98 -3.92 -4.73
CA TRP A 120 8.83 -3.07 -4.96
C TRP A 120 8.58 -2.88 -6.46
N ALA A 121 7.30 -2.66 -6.80
CA ALA A 121 6.90 -2.23 -8.14
C ALA A 121 5.95 -1.05 -8.04
N LEU A 122 6.11 -0.09 -8.95
CA LEU A 122 5.36 1.16 -9.00
C LEU A 122 4.54 1.23 -10.27
N GLN A 123 3.25 1.55 -10.13
CA GLN A 123 2.36 1.81 -11.25
C GLN A 123 1.75 3.21 -11.12
N GLU A 124 1.87 4.03 -12.16
CA GLU A 124 1.18 5.33 -12.24
C GLU A 124 -0.32 5.14 -12.54
N ILE A 125 -1.16 5.83 -11.78
CA ILE A 125 -2.62 5.82 -11.93
C ILE A 125 -3.00 6.81 -13.01
N ARG A 126 -3.30 6.30 -14.21
CA ARG A 126 -3.74 7.14 -15.33
C ARG A 126 -5.22 7.51 -15.30
N ASP A 127 -6.03 6.68 -14.66
CA ASP A 127 -7.49 6.85 -14.68
C ASP A 127 -8.16 6.49 -13.37
N VAL A 128 -8.20 5.20 -13.04
CA VAL A 128 -8.73 4.67 -11.78
C VAL A 128 -7.83 3.55 -11.28
N ALA A 129 -7.80 3.35 -9.97
CA ALA A 129 -7.12 2.25 -9.32
C ALA A 129 -7.93 1.76 -8.13
N ALA A 130 -7.73 0.49 -7.77
CA ALA A 130 -8.25 -0.11 -6.57
C ALA A 130 -7.21 -1.08 -6.02
N ILE A 131 -7.02 -1.09 -4.71
CA ILE A 131 -6.19 -2.07 -4.01
C ILE A 131 -7.08 -2.96 -3.12
N SER A 132 -6.58 -4.14 -2.79
CA SER A 132 -7.25 -5.16 -1.96
C SER A 132 -6.17 -6.09 -1.40
N ASN A 133 -6.54 -7.13 -0.66
CA ASN A 133 -5.59 -8.11 -0.09
C ASN A 133 -5.00 -9.06 -1.15
N CYS A 134 -4.44 -8.49 -2.21
CA CYS A 134 -3.80 -9.16 -3.33
C CYS A 134 -2.81 -8.21 -3.99
N TYR A 135 -1.76 -8.77 -4.58
CA TYR A 135 -0.93 -8.00 -5.51
C TYR A 135 -1.71 -7.76 -6.82
N SER A 136 -1.39 -6.70 -7.53
CA SER A 136 -2.13 -6.23 -8.70
C SER A 136 -1.24 -5.87 -9.87
N ILE A 137 -0.01 -5.41 -9.60
CA ILE A 137 0.96 -5.01 -10.62
C ILE A 137 1.54 -6.27 -11.27
N THR A 138 1.55 -6.30 -12.60
CA THR A 138 2.16 -7.39 -13.36
C THR A 138 3.50 -6.93 -13.93
N ASP A 139 3.56 -6.76 -15.24
CA ASP A 139 4.63 -6.24 -16.08
C ASP A 139 4.30 -4.81 -16.57
N ASP A 140 3.23 -4.20 -16.02
CA ASP A 140 2.72 -2.87 -16.35
C ASP A 140 3.20 -1.76 -15.40
N TYR A 141 4.25 -2.03 -14.63
CA TYR A 141 4.92 -1.04 -13.79
C TYR A 141 5.67 0.00 -14.62
N CYS A 142 5.77 1.22 -14.10
CA CYS A 142 6.62 2.27 -14.66
C CYS A 142 8.02 2.27 -14.03
N GLU A 143 8.14 1.81 -12.78
CA GLU A 143 9.42 1.65 -12.07
C GLU A 143 9.37 0.39 -11.20
N VAL A 144 10.52 -0.23 -10.99
CA VAL A 144 10.67 -1.45 -10.18
C VAL A 144 12.03 -1.44 -9.48
N ASP A 145 12.16 -2.15 -8.36
CA ASP A 145 13.45 -2.26 -7.69
C ASP A 145 14.53 -2.91 -8.59
N PRO A 146 15.81 -2.52 -8.46
CA PRO A 146 16.87 -3.00 -9.36
C PRO A 146 17.11 -4.51 -9.36
N ASP A 147 16.75 -5.20 -8.27
CA ASP A 147 16.94 -6.66 -8.11
C ASP A 147 15.78 -7.45 -8.74
N THR A 148 14.70 -6.79 -9.10
CA THR A 148 13.59 -7.36 -9.85
C THR A 148 13.86 -7.18 -11.34
N GLU A 149 14.22 -8.28 -12.03
CA GLU A 149 14.52 -8.28 -13.47
C GLU A 149 13.45 -7.53 -14.30
N GLU A 150 13.89 -6.61 -15.18
CA GLU A 150 13.02 -5.96 -16.16
C GLU A 150 12.31 -7.03 -17.00
N SER A 151 10.97 -6.96 -17.12
CA SER A 151 10.03 -7.93 -17.73
C SER A 151 9.40 -8.98 -16.80
N CYS A 152 9.62 -8.93 -15.49
CA CYS A 152 8.97 -9.89 -14.58
C CYS A 152 7.50 -9.51 -14.29
N ASN A 153 6.64 -10.51 -14.05
CA ASN A 153 5.30 -10.27 -13.52
C ASN A 153 5.36 -10.22 -11.98
N PHE A 154 5.27 -9.01 -11.39
CA PHE A 154 5.49 -8.79 -9.96
C PHE A 154 4.52 -9.59 -9.08
N LYS A 155 3.22 -9.55 -9.36
CA LYS A 155 2.19 -10.39 -8.71
C LYS A 155 2.54 -11.87 -8.79
N ALA A 156 2.82 -12.39 -9.97
CA ALA A 156 3.10 -13.82 -10.15
C ALA A 156 4.36 -14.26 -9.40
N ARG A 157 5.36 -13.38 -9.31
CA ARG A 157 6.61 -13.61 -8.58
C ARG A 157 6.36 -13.68 -7.08
N TYR A 158 5.76 -12.66 -6.49
CA TYR A 158 5.72 -12.48 -5.04
C TYR A 158 4.46 -12.96 -4.34
N GLU A 159 3.30 -13.06 -5.00
CA GLU A 159 2.01 -13.32 -4.34
C GLU A 159 1.80 -14.75 -3.83
N ASN A 160 1.33 -14.89 -2.59
CA ASN A 160 0.80 -16.17 -2.10
C ASN A 160 -0.65 -16.39 -2.57
N LYS A 161 -0.80 -17.14 -3.67
CA LYS A 161 -2.10 -17.46 -4.29
C LYS A 161 -3.11 -18.12 -3.36
N LEU A 162 -2.67 -18.91 -2.36
CA LEU A 162 -3.58 -19.55 -1.41
C LEU A 162 -4.26 -18.51 -0.52
N VAL A 163 -3.50 -17.55 0.01
CA VAL A 163 -4.05 -16.49 0.86
C VAL A 163 -4.96 -15.57 0.06
N THR A 164 -4.55 -15.19 -1.16
CA THR A 164 -5.39 -14.37 -2.05
C THR A 164 -6.72 -15.05 -2.39
N PHE A 165 -6.73 -16.37 -2.58
CA PHE A 165 -7.95 -17.14 -2.82
C PHE A 165 -8.92 -17.07 -1.63
N PHE A 166 -8.42 -17.29 -0.39
CA PHE A 166 -9.26 -17.24 0.81
C PHE A 166 -9.78 -15.83 1.15
N THR A 167 -8.98 -14.80 0.91
CA THR A 167 -9.37 -13.39 1.16
C THR A 167 -10.26 -12.80 0.06
N LYS A 168 -10.44 -13.53 -1.06
CA LYS A 168 -11.11 -13.06 -2.28
C LYS A 168 -10.58 -11.69 -2.74
N GLY A 169 -9.29 -11.44 -2.53
CA GLY A 169 -8.66 -10.14 -2.78
C GLY A 169 -8.82 -9.68 -4.24
N ASP A 170 -8.52 -10.58 -5.18
CA ASP A 170 -8.65 -10.32 -6.63
C ASP A 170 -10.10 -10.01 -7.05
N ALA A 171 -11.08 -10.74 -6.51
CA ALA A 171 -12.49 -10.54 -6.84
C ALA A 171 -12.97 -9.15 -6.38
N ARG A 172 -12.67 -8.78 -5.12
CA ARG A 172 -13.00 -7.46 -4.57
C ARG A 172 -12.31 -6.33 -5.34
N ARG A 173 -11.04 -6.50 -5.67
CA ARG A 173 -10.28 -5.50 -6.45
C ARG A 173 -10.90 -5.32 -7.83
N LYS A 174 -11.17 -6.43 -8.54
CA LYS A 174 -11.75 -6.42 -9.89
C LYS A 174 -13.13 -5.77 -9.90
N TYR A 175 -13.97 -6.12 -8.92
CA TYR A 175 -15.28 -5.49 -8.77
C TYR A 175 -15.16 -3.98 -8.57
N ALA A 176 -14.33 -3.55 -7.61
CA ALA A 176 -14.17 -2.13 -7.31
C ALA A 176 -13.59 -1.35 -8.51
N TYR A 177 -12.57 -1.89 -9.15
CA TYR A 177 -11.97 -1.30 -10.35
C TYR A 177 -12.98 -1.14 -11.49
N ASN A 178 -13.74 -2.20 -11.80
CA ASN A 178 -14.73 -2.16 -12.86
C ASN A 178 -15.84 -1.16 -12.55
N TYR A 179 -16.32 -1.13 -11.31
CA TYR A 179 -17.33 -0.17 -10.87
C TYR A 179 -16.84 1.28 -11.04
N LEU A 180 -15.62 1.59 -10.60
CA LEU A 180 -15.02 2.92 -10.74
C LEU A 180 -14.78 3.31 -12.20
N LYS A 181 -14.50 2.34 -13.06
CA LYS A 181 -14.26 2.57 -14.49
C LYS A 181 -15.54 2.87 -15.26
N THR A 182 -16.67 2.29 -14.85
CA THR A 182 -17.95 2.43 -15.57
C THR A 182 -18.92 3.44 -14.95
N SER A 183 -18.73 3.81 -13.69
CA SER A 183 -19.56 4.80 -13.00
C SER A 183 -19.02 6.22 -13.21
N ASP A 184 -19.88 7.23 -13.02
CA ASP A 184 -19.36 8.58 -12.83
C ASP A 184 -18.52 8.65 -11.53
N ARG A 185 -17.58 9.59 -11.48
CA ARG A 185 -16.62 9.73 -10.37
C ARG A 185 -17.15 10.60 -9.24
N GLU A 186 -18.46 10.70 -9.11
CA GLU A 186 -19.05 11.40 -7.98
C GLU A 186 -18.71 10.66 -6.68
N LEU A 187 -18.52 11.44 -5.61
CA LEU A 187 -18.21 10.91 -4.29
C LEU A 187 -19.24 9.86 -3.85
N THR A 188 -20.51 10.04 -4.20
CA THR A 188 -21.59 9.08 -3.92
C THR A 188 -21.27 7.69 -4.47
N ASN A 189 -20.79 7.60 -5.71
CA ASN A 189 -20.46 6.32 -6.34
C ASN A 189 -19.21 5.69 -5.75
N VAL A 190 -18.18 6.50 -5.42
CA VAL A 190 -17.02 6.01 -4.66
C VAL A 190 -17.45 5.44 -3.31
N MET A 191 -18.38 6.10 -2.62
CA MET A 191 -18.90 5.60 -1.34
C MET A 191 -19.79 4.36 -1.50
N ASN A 192 -20.51 4.24 -2.62
CA ASN A 192 -21.34 3.07 -2.91
C ASN A 192 -20.49 1.82 -3.10
N VAL A 193 -19.38 1.90 -3.86
CA VAL A 193 -18.51 0.75 -4.06
C VAL A 193 -17.86 0.29 -2.76
N LEU A 194 -17.47 1.22 -1.88
CA LEU A 194 -16.89 0.90 -0.56
C LEU A 194 -17.89 0.27 0.41
N ARG A 195 -19.20 0.45 0.19
CA ARG A 195 -20.29 -0.18 0.98
C ARG A 195 -20.91 -1.39 0.29
N SER A 196 -20.44 -1.74 -0.89
CA SER A 196 -20.97 -2.88 -1.63
C SER A 196 -20.61 -4.20 -0.95
N HIS A 197 -21.51 -5.16 -1.03
CA HIS A 197 -21.26 -6.53 -0.61
C HIS A 197 -21.33 -7.41 -1.84
N MET A 198 -20.20 -7.98 -2.26
CA MET A 198 -20.18 -8.97 -3.32
C MET A 198 -20.92 -10.22 -2.85
N THR A 199 -21.98 -10.60 -3.55
CA THR A 199 -22.62 -11.90 -3.36
C THR A 199 -21.80 -12.99 -4.06
N ALA A 200 -22.01 -14.26 -3.71
CA ALA A 200 -21.25 -15.38 -4.28
C ALA A 200 -21.37 -15.50 -5.82
N ASP A 201 -22.34 -14.81 -6.42
CA ASP A 201 -22.67 -14.84 -7.85
C ASP A 201 -22.07 -13.64 -8.63
N GLN A 202 -21.27 -12.78 -7.98
CA GLN A 202 -20.57 -11.62 -8.57
C GLN A 202 -19.05 -11.79 -8.53
#